data_AF-A0A359G5A6-F1
#
_entry.id   AF-A0A359G5A6-F1
#
_cell.length_a   1.000
_cell.length_b   1.000
_cell.length_c   1.000
_cell.angle_alpha   90.00
_cell.angle_beta   90.00
_cell.angle_gamma   90.00
#
_symmetry.space_group_name_H-M   'P 1'
#
loop_
_entity.id
_entity.type
_entity.pdbx_description
1 polymer ?
#
loop_
_entity_poly.entity_id
_entity_poly.type
_entity_poly.pdbx_seq_one_letter_code
_entity_poly.pdbx_strand_id
1 'polypeptide(L)'
;ACSQPCRLSWDLTDGRGRTYVAGKHLLSVRDMNLAARVGDLLDAGVRSLKIEGRLKDTDYIKNVVAYYRRAVDEALALRPELRRASVGESLPDFEPDPAKSFTRG
;
A
#
# COMPACT_ATOMS: atom_id res chain seq x y z
N ALA A 1 -21.56 9.44 2.85
CA ALA A 1 -20.24 10.11 2.86
C ALA A 1 -19.42 9.59 4.06
N CYS A 2 -18.10 9.48 3.94
CA CYS A 2 -17.23 9.04 5.05
C CYS A 2 -16.97 10.21 6.02
N SER A 3 -17.06 9.99 7.33
CA SER A 3 -16.89 11.02 8.38
C SER A 3 -15.44 11.50 8.59
N GLN A 4 -14.47 10.88 7.90
CA GLN A 4 -13.05 11.25 7.92
C GLN A 4 -12.40 11.40 9.33
N PRO A 5 -12.69 10.53 10.33
CA PRO A 5 -12.11 10.66 11.68
C PRO A 5 -10.58 10.55 11.68
N CYS A 6 -10.00 9.87 10.69
CA CYS A 6 -8.55 9.78 10.49
C CYS A 6 -7.87 11.14 10.20
N ARG A 7 -8.62 12.18 9.81
CA ARG A 7 -8.11 13.54 9.56
C ARG A 7 -8.15 14.44 10.79
N LEU A 8 -8.78 14.00 11.88
CA LEU A 8 -8.90 14.77 13.11
C LEU A 8 -7.77 14.44 14.07
N SER A 9 -7.44 15.38 14.95
CA SER A 9 -6.59 15.13 16.11
C SER A 9 -7.41 14.50 17.23
N TRP A 10 -6.77 13.60 17.97
CA TRP A 10 -7.38 12.83 19.04
C TRP A 10 -6.44 12.77 20.25
N ASP A 11 -7.06 12.67 21.41
CA ASP A 11 -6.39 12.34 22.66
C ASP A 11 -6.58 10.86 22.96
N LEU A 12 -5.51 10.17 23.35
CA LEU A 12 -5.56 8.81 23.84
C LEU A 12 -5.74 8.85 25.36
N THR A 13 -6.92 8.46 25.85
CA THR A 13 -7.23 8.40 27.27
C THR A 13 -7.55 6.97 27.72
N ASP A 14 -7.30 6.65 28.99
CA ASP A 14 -7.88 5.44 29.61
C ASP A 14 -9.26 5.71 30.22
N GLY A 15 -9.92 4.65 30.69
CA GLY A 15 -11.22 4.74 31.34
C GLY A 15 -11.24 5.47 32.69
N ARG A 16 -10.08 5.90 33.21
CA ARG A 16 -9.96 6.72 34.42
C ARG A 16 -9.70 8.19 34.10
N GLY A 17 -9.71 8.57 32.82
CA GLY A 17 -9.50 9.94 32.36
C GLY A 17 -8.03 10.36 32.26
N ARG A 18 -7.06 9.44 32.39
CA ARG A 18 -5.65 9.78 32.18
C ARG A 18 -5.35 9.87 30.69
N THR A 19 -4.73 10.96 30.25
CA THR A 19 -4.26 11.14 28.86
C THR A 19 -2.82 10.63 28.69
N TYR A 20 -2.61 9.79 27.67
CA TYR A 20 -1.30 9.26 27.26
C TYR A 20 -0.70 10.03 26.10
N VAL A 21 -1.54 10.44 25.16
CA VAL A 21 -1.15 11.20 23.96
C VAL A 21 -2.22 12.25 23.72
N ALA A 22 -1.82 13.49 23.44
CA ALA A 22 -2.76 14.58 23.18
C ALA A 22 -2.53 15.19 21.79
N GLY A 23 -3.61 15.56 21.11
CA GLY A 23 -3.60 16.33 19.87
C GLY A 23 -2.90 15.65 18.70
N LYS A 24 -2.91 14.31 18.62
CA LYS A 24 -2.26 13.57 17.53
C LYS A 24 -3.27 12.91 16.59
N HIS A 25 -2.89 12.71 15.34
CA HIS A 25 -3.70 11.97 14.36
C HIS A 25 -3.60 10.45 14.60
N LEU A 26 -4.12 9.98 15.73
CA LEU A 26 -4.00 8.60 16.18
C LEU A 26 -4.60 7.59 15.19
N LEU A 27 -5.64 8.01 14.47
CA LEU A 27 -6.36 7.20 13.48
C LEU A 27 -5.85 7.40 12.03
N SER A 28 -4.82 8.23 11.83
CA SER A 28 -4.15 8.37 10.53
C SER A 28 -3.12 7.27 10.37
N VAL A 29 -3.56 6.11 9.89
CA VAL A 29 -2.70 4.94 9.67
C VAL A 29 -1.74 5.15 8.52
N ARG A 30 -0.59 4.47 8.57
CA ARG A 30 0.35 4.38 7.45
C ARG A 30 -0.35 3.75 6.25
N ASP A 31 0.08 4.11 5.05
CA ASP A 31 -0.38 3.48 3.81
C ASP A 31 -0.21 1.95 3.89
N MET A 32 -1.25 1.21 3.48
CA MET A 32 -1.26 -0.24 3.48
C MET A 32 -0.34 -0.78 2.37
N ASN A 33 0.61 -1.63 2.73
CA ASN A 33 1.47 -2.34 1.78
C ASN A 33 1.30 -3.86 1.93
N LEU A 34 0.80 -4.51 0.89
CA LEU A 34 0.60 -5.96 0.82
C LEU A 34 1.49 -6.62 -0.25
N ALA A 35 2.54 -5.95 -0.73
CA ALA A 35 3.41 -6.49 -1.78
C ALA A 35 3.99 -7.87 -1.43
N ALA A 36 4.41 -8.07 -0.17
CA ALA A 36 4.91 -9.35 0.32
C ALA A 36 3.85 -10.47 0.37
N ARG A 37 2.57 -10.13 0.21
CA ARG A 37 1.42 -11.06 0.25
C ARG A 37 0.75 -11.19 -1.12
N VAL A 38 1.37 -10.69 -2.19
CA VAL A 38 0.79 -10.75 -3.53
C VAL A 38 0.48 -12.19 -3.94
N GLY A 39 1.36 -13.15 -3.64
CA GLY A 39 1.10 -14.57 -3.89
C GLY A 39 -0.21 -15.06 -3.27
N ASP A 40 -0.38 -14.84 -1.96
CA ASP A 40 -1.59 -15.22 -1.23
C ASP A 40 -2.86 -14.56 -1.81
N LEU A 41 -2.75 -13.31 -2.27
CA LEU A 41 -3.87 -12.62 -2.91
C LEU A 41 -4.23 -13.29 -4.25
N LEU A 42 -3.25 -13.69 -5.05
CA LEU A 42 -3.49 -14.43 -6.30
C LEU A 42 -4.16 -15.79 -6.04
N ASP A 43 -3.70 -16.49 -5.00
CA ASP A 43 -4.24 -17.79 -4.57
C ASP A 43 -5.69 -17.67 -4.07
N ALA A 44 -6.01 -16.57 -3.39
CA ALA A 44 -7.38 -16.23 -3.01
C ALA A 44 -8.31 -15.84 -4.18
N GLY A 45 -7.79 -15.84 -5.41
CA GLY A 45 -8.56 -15.52 -6.61
C GLY A 45 -8.58 -14.04 -6.98
N VAL A 46 -7.77 -13.19 -6.34
CA VAL A 46 -7.64 -11.78 -6.75
C VAL A 46 -7.01 -11.72 -8.15
N ARG A 47 -7.60 -10.90 -9.03
CA ARG A 47 -7.16 -10.73 -10.43
C ARG A 47 -6.78 -9.30 -10.79
N SER A 48 -7.13 -8.34 -9.95
CA SER A 48 -6.79 -6.94 -10.12
C SER A 48 -6.30 -6.35 -8.80
N LEU A 49 -5.15 -5.69 -8.84
CA LEU A 49 -4.59 -4.95 -7.71
C LEU A 49 -4.69 -3.46 -8.04
N LYS A 50 -5.24 -2.69 -7.10
CA LYS A 50 -5.37 -1.24 -7.24
C LYS A 50 -4.39 -0.56 -6.29
N ILE A 51 -3.60 0.37 -6.84
CA ILE A 51 -2.73 1.25 -6.06
C ILE A 51 -3.44 2.60 -5.93
N GLU A 52 -3.54 3.12 -4.69
CA GLU A 52 -4.12 4.43 -4.43
C GLU A 52 -3.06 5.52 -4.66
N GLY A 53 -3.35 6.43 -5.59
CA GLY A 53 -2.41 7.48 -6.00
C GLY A 53 -2.90 8.90 -5.82
N ARG A 54 -4.10 9.10 -5.26
CA ARG A 54 -4.64 10.44 -5.04
C ARG A 54 -3.74 11.21 -4.07
N LEU A 55 -3.43 12.46 -4.43
CA LEU A 55 -2.53 13.35 -3.69
C LEU A 55 -1.08 12.85 -3.58
N LYS A 56 -0.68 11.84 -4.36
CA LYS A 56 0.71 11.38 -4.45
C LYS A 56 1.37 11.99 -5.69
N ASP A 57 2.67 12.23 -5.61
CA ASP A 57 3.46 12.73 -6.74
C ASP A 57 3.83 11.60 -7.72
N THR A 58 4.38 11.99 -8.87
CA THR A 58 4.77 11.06 -9.92
C THR A 58 5.84 10.07 -9.45
N ASP A 59 6.77 10.50 -8.60
CA ASP A 59 7.88 9.66 -8.16
C ASP A 59 7.39 8.56 -7.21
N TYR A 60 6.50 8.88 -6.28
CA TYR A 60 5.78 7.91 -5.47
C TYR A 60 5.08 6.89 -6.35
N ILE A 61 4.33 7.35 -7.36
CA ILE A 61 3.52 6.47 -8.20
C ILE A 61 4.40 5.53 -9.02
N LYS A 62 5.44 6.06 -9.68
CA LYS A 62 6.41 5.23 -10.42
C LYS A 62 7.03 4.18 -9.52
N ASN A 63 7.50 4.58 -8.34
CA ASN A 63 8.15 3.70 -7.39
C ASN A 63 7.24 2.56 -6.90
N VAL A 64 6.02 2.88 -6.48
CA VAL A 64 5.06 1.87 -5.97
C VAL A 64 4.58 0.94 -7.09
N VAL A 65 4.28 1.48 -8.27
CA VAL A 65 3.85 0.67 -9.42
C VAL A 65 4.96 -0.28 -9.86
N ALA A 66 6.20 0.18 -9.97
CA ALA A 66 7.35 -0.66 -10.31
C ALA A 66 7.58 -1.76 -9.27
N TYR A 67 7.49 -1.42 -7.97
CA TYR A 67 7.63 -2.39 -6.89
C TYR A 67 6.56 -3.49 -6.96
N TYR A 68 5.29 -3.12 -7.10
CA TYR A 68 4.20 -4.09 -7.22
C TYR A 68 4.27 -4.90 -8.50
N ARG A 69 4.73 -4.31 -9.62
CA ARG A 69 4.91 -5.04 -10.88
C ARG A 69 5.88 -6.21 -10.68
N ARG A 70 7.04 -5.95 -10.05
CA ARG A 70 8.02 -6.99 -9.72
C ARG A 70 7.46 -8.06 -8.80
N ALA A 71 6.78 -7.67 -7.72
CA ALA A 71 6.17 -8.61 -6.80
C ALA A 71 5.11 -9.51 -7.47
N VAL A 72 4.31 -8.97 -8.39
CA VAL A 72 3.34 -9.77 -9.15
C VAL A 72 4.04 -10.69 -10.16
N ASP A 73 5.13 -10.25 -10.78
CA ASP A 73 5.88 -11.08 -11.73
C ASP A 73 6.56 -12.26 -11.05
N GLU A 74 7.21 -12.02 -9.91
CA GLU A 74 7.77 -13.07 -9.06
C GLU A 74 6.70 -14.04 -8.59
N ALA A 75 5.54 -13.52 -8.16
CA ALA A 75 4.43 -14.37 -7.73
C ALA A 75 3.83 -15.21 -8.86
N LEU A 76 3.74 -14.67 -10.08
CA LEU A 76 3.27 -15.39 -11.26
C LEU A 76 4.27 -16.44 -11.76
N ALA A 77 5.58 -16.17 -11.67
CA ALA A 77 6.61 -17.13 -12.07
C ALA A 77 6.54 -18.45 -11.27
N LEU A 78 6.01 -18.39 -10.05
CA LEU A 78 5.79 -19.54 -9.17
C LEU A 78 4.44 -20.24 -9.40
N ARG A 79 3.58 -19.72 -10.29
CA ARG A 79 2.19 -20.16 -10.50
C ARG A 79 1.91 -20.37 -12.00
N PRO A 80 2.41 -21.48 -12.59
CA PRO A 80 2.34 -21.70 -14.04
C PRO A 80 0.90 -21.82 -14.58
N GLU A 81 -0.07 -22.10 -13.72
CA GLU A 81 -1.51 -22.12 -14.03
C GLU A 81 -2.12 -20.71 -14.17
N LEU A 82 -1.44 -19.68 -13.67
CA LEU A 82 -1.85 -18.28 -13.78
C LEU A 82 -1.07 -17.59 -14.89
N ARG A 83 -1.67 -16.55 -15.47
CA ARG A 83 -1.02 -15.69 -16.46
C ARG A 83 -1.41 -14.24 -16.24
N ARG A 84 -0.57 -13.33 -16.76
CA ARG A 84 -0.91 -11.90 -16.82
C ARG A 84 -2.20 -11.71 -17.62
N ALA A 85 -3.09 -10.86 -17.10
CA ALA A 85 -4.26 -10.40 -17.84
C ALA A 85 -3.90 -9.32 -18.87
N SER A 86 -2.86 -8.53 -18.59
CA SER A 86 -2.34 -7.48 -19.47
C SER A 86 -1.39 -8.04 -20.54
N VAL A 87 -1.29 -7.31 -21.65
CA VAL A 87 -0.28 -7.52 -22.70
C VAL A 87 0.91 -6.58 -22.49
N GLY A 88 2.07 -6.96 -23.05
CA GLY A 88 3.30 -6.16 -23.00
C GLY A 88 4.14 -6.36 -21.73
N GLU A 89 5.21 -5.57 -21.66
CA GLU A 89 6.18 -5.59 -20.56
C GLU A 89 6.35 -4.19 -19.98
N SER A 90 6.62 -4.13 -18.68
CA SER A 90 6.97 -2.91 -17.98
C SER A 90 8.34 -3.13 -17.36
N LEU A 91 9.34 -2.44 -17.89
CA LEU A 91 10.73 -2.53 -17.47
C LEU A 91 11.12 -1.19 -16.86
N PRO A 92 11.07 -1.06 -15.52
CA PRO A 92 11.58 0.14 -14.85
C PRO A 92 13.09 0.25 -15.10
N ASP A 93 13.57 1.47 -15.38
CA ASP A 93 14.99 1.81 -15.52
C ASP A 93 15.64 2.19 -14.17
N PHE A 94 14.96 1.88 -13.07
CA PHE A 94 15.39 2.17 -11.70
C PHE A 94 15.00 1.02 -10.75
N GLU A 95 15.68 0.95 -9.60
CA GLU A 95 15.35 0.00 -8.53
C GLU A 95 14.30 0.63 -7.60
N PRO A 96 13.06 0.08 -7.52
CA PRO A 96 12.04 0.64 -6.66
C PRO A 96 12.31 0.36 -5.17
N ASP A 97 12.10 1.37 -4.34
CA ASP A 97 12.30 1.32 -2.89
C ASP A 97 11.01 1.70 -2.14
N PRO A 98 10.24 0.72 -1.61
CA PRO A 98 8.97 1.00 -0.93
C PRO A 98 9.15 1.80 0.38
N ALA A 99 10.35 1.84 0.97
CA ALA A 99 10.60 2.59 2.19
C ALA A 99 10.48 4.11 1.97
N LYS A 100 10.66 4.59 0.73
CA LYS A 100 10.47 6.00 0.33
C LYS A 100 9.01 6.39 0.13
N SER A 101 8.13 5.42 -0.13
CA SER A 101 6.73 5.68 -0.48
C SER A 101 5.79 5.43 0.69
N PHE A 102 5.90 4.28 1.34
CA PHE A 102 5.03 3.95 2.45
C PHE A 102 5.54 4.62 3.72
N THR A 103 5.67 5.93 3.84
CA THR A 103 6.04 6.57 5.13
C THR A 103 4.82 7.17 5.81
N ARG A 104 4.84 7.21 7.14
CA ARG A 104 4.07 8.21 7.88
C ARG A 104 4.97 9.44 7.80
N GLY A 105 4.53 10.51 7.13
CA GLY A 105 5.32 11.73 6.98
C GLY A 105 5.97 12.19 8.29
#